data_AF-A0A7R9VF80-F1
#
_entry.id   AF-A0A7R9VF80-F1
#
_cell.length_a   1.000
_cell.length_b   1.000
_cell.length_c   1.000
_cell.angle_alpha   90.00
_cell.angle_beta   90.00
_cell.angle_gamma   90.00
#
_symmetry.space_group_name_H-M   'P 1'
#
loop_
_entity.id
_entity.type
_entity.pdbx_description
1 polymer ?
#
loop_
_entity_poly.entity_id
_entity_poly.type
_entity_poly.pdbx_seq_one_letter_code
_entity_poly.pdbx_strand_id
1 'polypeptide(L)'
;VVEGGGRTFRRAGSKVAGGGLNDNARRGMEVTAWPCEGSTRQSWTINEDGQIQVFGHDWLGVPTSSCLGKAEDEDFQGLLLVDCKTHDGSIPWGEYKIVAKEGGEESSVVNIVLTNVESVEGDNCVVLQPLKNDGGAYGPRGGAQVNIGPCDDLEAEWSFDQETGEIISHYYASQGGEVCMTTGWPFLQAGAFVTPNGRE
;
A
#
# COMPACT_ATOMS: atom_id res chain seq x y z
N VAL A 1 -23.54 8.47 -0.47
CA VAL A 1 -23.23 8.37 -1.91
C VAL A 1 -22.35 9.56 -2.23
N VAL A 2 -21.05 9.35 -2.37
CA VAL A 2 -20.11 10.40 -2.79
C VAL A 2 -19.68 10.01 -4.20
N GLU A 3 -20.27 10.68 -5.18
CA GLU A 3 -19.89 10.58 -6.59
C GLU A 3 -18.60 11.36 -6.85
N GLY A 4 -17.72 10.76 -7.66
CA GLY A 4 -16.96 11.47 -8.70
C GLY A 4 -15.99 12.56 -8.25
N GLY A 5 -14.74 12.17 -7.98
CA GLY A 5 -13.62 13.11 -7.97
C GLY A 5 -12.35 12.47 -7.46
N GLY A 6 -11.62 11.77 -8.33
CA GLY A 6 -10.22 11.43 -8.04
C GLY A 6 -9.44 12.71 -7.79
N ARG A 7 -9.08 12.98 -6.53
CA ARG A 7 -8.29 14.16 -6.16
C ARG A 7 -6.82 13.78 -6.20
N THR A 8 -6.10 14.39 -7.13
CA THR A 8 -4.64 14.37 -7.14
C THR A 8 -4.13 15.16 -5.92
N PHE A 9 -3.34 14.49 -5.08
CA PHE A 9 -2.81 14.98 -3.80
C PHE A 9 -1.73 16.06 -3.95
N ARG A 10 -2.00 17.21 -4.60
CA ARG A 10 -1.09 18.37 -4.61
C ARG A 10 -1.82 19.71 -4.72
N ARG A 11 -1.41 20.70 -3.92
CA ARG A 11 -1.56 22.11 -4.32
C ARG A 11 -0.77 22.33 -5.60
N ALA A 12 -1.37 23.00 -6.58
CA ALA A 12 -0.71 23.37 -7.83
C ALA A 12 0.65 24.03 -7.55
N GLY A 13 1.74 23.45 -8.08
CA GLY A 13 3.10 24.02 -8.01
C GLY A 13 4.08 23.39 -7.01
N SER A 14 3.71 22.33 -6.28
CA SER A 14 4.64 21.63 -5.37
C SER A 14 5.69 20.80 -6.13
N LYS A 15 6.98 20.98 -5.79
CA LYS A 15 8.10 20.13 -6.23
C LYS A 15 8.31 19.01 -5.22
N VAL A 16 8.35 17.76 -5.69
CA VAL A 16 8.56 16.57 -4.86
C VAL A 16 9.71 15.77 -5.47
N ALA A 17 10.65 15.33 -4.64
CA ALA A 17 11.68 14.37 -5.07
C ALA A 17 10.98 13.08 -5.53
N GLY A 18 11.28 12.60 -6.74
CA GLY A 18 10.57 11.45 -7.32
C GLY A 18 9.16 11.74 -7.85
N GLY A 19 8.71 13.00 -7.85
CA GLY A 19 7.39 13.45 -8.33
C GLY A 19 7.20 13.43 -9.85
N GLY A 20 7.58 12.32 -10.51
CA GLY A 20 7.33 12.03 -11.92
C GLY A 20 6.03 11.24 -12.15
N LEU A 21 5.83 10.79 -13.39
CA LEU A 21 4.77 9.85 -13.76
C LEU A 21 4.92 8.55 -12.95
N ASN A 22 3.81 7.92 -12.58
CA ASN A 22 3.84 6.66 -11.85
C ASN A 22 4.08 5.50 -12.83
N ASP A 23 5.33 5.15 -13.05
CA ASP A 23 5.66 4.04 -13.96
C ASP A 23 5.50 2.64 -13.32
N ASN A 24 5.08 2.60 -12.05
CA ASN A 24 4.93 1.40 -11.24
C ASN A 24 3.45 1.03 -10.99
N ALA A 25 2.49 1.76 -11.58
CA ALA A 25 1.08 1.38 -11.56
C ALA A 25 0.80 0.23 -12.55
N ARG A 26 1.42 -0.93 -12.35
CA ARG A 26 1.34 -2.09 -13.24
C ARG A 26 1.28 -3.39 -12.44
N ARG A 27 0.65 -4.42 -13.02
CA ARG A 27 0.58 -5.77 -12.46
C ARG A 27 1.96 -6.30 -12.04
N GLY A 28 2.00 -6.99 -10.92
CA GLY A 28 3.17 -7.62 -10.33
C GLY A 28 4.07 -6.67 -9.55
N MET A 29 3.73 -5.38 -9.43
CA MET A 29 4.48 -4.47 -8.58
C MET A 29 4.06 -4.62 -7.13
N GLU A 30 5.04 -4.78 -6.25
CA GLU A 30 4.81 -4.81 -4.81
C GLU A 30 4.29 -3.46 -4.32
N VAL A 31 3.37 -3.54 -3.35
CA VAL A 31 2.90 -2.38 -2.60
C VAL A 31 3.61 -2.36 -1.26
N THR A 32 4.29 -1.25 -0.98
CA THR A 32 5.09 -1.08 0.24
C THR A 32 4.71 0.21 0.97
N ALA A 33 5.18 0.37 2.19
CA ALA A 33 5.12 1.62 2.91
C ALA A 33 6.34 2.50 2.60
N TRP A 34 6.09 3.79 2.53
CA TRP A 34 7.13 4.81 2.34
C TRP A 34 6.74 6.09 3.06
N PRO A 35 7.71 6.92 3.51
CA PRO A 35 7.38 8.25 4.02
C PRO A 35 6.42 9.00 3.10
N CYS A 36 5.38 9.60 3.68
CA CYS A 36 4.39 10.34 2.91
C CYS A 36 5.06 11.54 2.22
N GLU A 37 5.06 11.54 0.89
CA GLU A 37 5.71 12.56 0.05
C GLU A 37 4.75 13.15 -1.00
N GLY A 38 3.53 12.62 -1.12
CA GLY A 38 2.55 13.09 -2.09
C GLY A 38 2.96 12.82 -3.54
N SER A 39 3.74 11.75 -3.78
CA SER A 39 4.04 11.27 -5.13
C SER A 39 2.82 10.61 -5.76
N THR A 40 2.77 10.58 -7.09
CA THR A 40 1.70 9.89 -7.85
C THR A 40 1.67 8.38 -7.54
N ARG A 41 2.75 7.83 -6.97
CA ARG A 41 2.86 6.46 -6.45
C ARG A 41 2.09 6.21 -5.16
N GLN A 42 1.80 7.28 -4.41
CA GLN A 42 1.00 7.28 -3.18
C GLN A 42 -0.43 7.79 -3.44
N SER A 43 -0.83 7.94 -4.72
CA SER A 43 -2.14 8.43 -5.10
C SER A 43 -3.05 7.27 -5.44
N TRP A 44 -3.93 6.92 -4.52
CA TRP A 44 -4.85 5.79 -4.63
C TRP A 44 -6.30 6.26 -4.64
N THR A 45 -7.17 5.49 -5.27
CA THR A 45 -8.62 5.72 -5.27
C THR A 45 -9.32 4.40 -4.94
N ILE A 46 -10.34 4.44 -4.07
CA ILE A 46 -11.26 3.31 -3.92
C ILE A 46 -12.47 3.53 -4.84
N ASN A 47 -12.78 2.55 -5.70
CA ASN A 47 -13.92 2.65 -6.61
C ASN A 47 -15.23 2.11 -6.00
N GLU A 48 -16.33 2.16 -6.75
CA GLU A 48 -17.65 1.70 -6.29
C GLU A 48 -17.71 0.18 -6.04
N ASP A 49 -16.87 -0.59 -6.72
CA ASP A 49 -16.67 -2.03 -6.49
C ASP A 49 -15.76 -2.31 -5.26
N GLY A 50 -15.29 -1.27 -4.56
CA GLY A 50 -14.39 -1.41 -3.42
C GLY A 50 -12.93 -1.71 -3.79
N GLN A 51 -12.55 -1.63 -5.07
CA GLN A 51 -11.17 -1.87 -5.48
C GLN A 51 -10.31 -0.66 -5.17
N ILE A 52 -9.18 -0.87 -4.48
CA ILE A 52 -8.15 0.15 -4.30
C ILE A 52 -7.30 0.20 -5.56
N GLN A 53 -7.41 1.29 -6.32
CA GLN A 53 -6.79 1.50 -7.62
C GLN A 53 -5.66 2.51 -7.55
N VAL A 54 -4.64 2.28 -8.36
CA VAL A 54 -3.58 3.24 -8.65
C VAL A 54 -3.49 3.49 -10.14
N PHE A 55 -3.11 4.71 -10.51
CA PHE A 55 -3.00 5.16 -11.89
C PHE A 55 -1.57 5.59 -12.20
N GLY A 56 -1.17 5.37 -13.44
CA GLY A 56 0.17 5.68 -13.89
C GLY A 56 0.32 5.54 -15.40
N HIS A 57 1.54 5.25 -15.83
CA HIS A 57 1.87 5.04 -17.23
C HIS A 57 2.90 3.93 -17.39
N ASP A 58 3.02 3.35 -18.60
CA ASP A 58 4.15 2.49 -18.93
C ASP A 58 5.33 3.29 -19.49
N TRP A 59 6.42 2.61 -19.88
CA TRP A 59 7.61 3.25 -20.44
C TRP A 59 7.35 4.01 -21.77
N LEU A 60 6.20 3.80 -22.42
CA LEU A 60 5.79 4.47 -23.65
C LEU A 60 4.88 5.67 -23.35
N GLY A 61 4.58 5.91 -22.07
CA GLY A 61 3.61 6.92 -21.63
C GLY A 61 2.16 6.48 -21.78
N VAL A 62 1.88 5.20 -22.09
CA VAL A 62 0.51 4.70 -22.19
C VAL A 62 -0.08 4.63 -20.78
N PRO A 63 -1.26 5.22 -20.51
CA PRO A 63 -1.88 5.16 -19.20
C PRO A 63 -2.10 3.73 -18.73
N THR A 64 -1.76 3.47 -17.46
CA THR A 64 -1.98 2.19 -16.80
C THR A 64 -2.84 2.38 -15.56
N SER A 65 -3.57 1.32 -15.21
CA SER A 65 -4.31 1.22 -13.96
C SER A 65 -4.13 -0.19 -13.41
N SER A 66 -3.98 -0.31 -12.11
CA SER A 66 -3.90 -1.58 -11.41
C SER A 66 -4.55 -1.48 -10.05
N CYS A 67 -4.94 -2.63 -9.51
CA CYS A 67 -5.65 -2.74 -8.26
C CYS A 67 -4.80 -3.46 -7.22
N LEU A 68 -5.04 -3.19 -5.94
CA LEU A 68 -4.43 -3.95 -4.85
C LEU A 68 -4.94 -5.40 -4.89
N GLY A 69 -4.01 -6.35 -4.83
CA GLY A 69 -4.30 -7.77 -4.79
C GLY A 69 -4.83 -8.22 -3.44
N LYS A 70 -5.62 -9.30 -3.42
CA LYS A 70 -6.27 -9.81 -2.20
C LYS A 70 -5.47 -10.85 -1.41
N ALA A 71 -4.33 -11.29 -1.93
CA ALA A 71 -3.53 -12.35 -1.35
C ALA A 71 -2.06 -11.99 -1.41
N GLU A 72 -1.32 -12.45 -0.41
CA GLU A 72 0.13 -12.40 -0.35
C GLU A 72 0.73 -13.18 -1.53
N ASP A 73 1.75 -12.61 -2.16
CA ASP A 73 2.56 -13.31 -3.14
C ASP A 73 3.62 -14.18 -2.46
N GLU A 74 3.81 -15.41 -2.92
CA GLU A 74 4.73 -16.39 -2.29
C GLU A 74 6.19 -15.95 -2.31
N ASP A 75 6.61 -15.22 -3.34
CA ASP A 75 8.00 -14.79 -3.52
C ASP A 75 8.28 -13.48 -2.79
N PHE A 76 7.35 -12.53 -2.90
CA PHE A 76 7.51 -11.21 -2.29
C PHE A 76 7.11 -11.20 -0.82
N GLN A 77 6.21 -12.07 -0.36
CA GLN A 77 5.64 -12.06 0.99
C GLN A 77 4.84 -10.78 1.32
N GLY A 78 4.29 -10.15 0.29
CA GLY A 78 3.46 -8.95 0.40
C GLY A 78 2.41 -8.88 -0.71
N LEU A 79 1.53 -7.88 -0.63
CA LEU A 79 0.51 -7.64 -1.65
C LEU A 79 1.14 -7.04 -2.91
N LEU A 80 0.74 -7.59 -4.05
CA LEU A 80 1.08 -7.06 -5.35
C LEU A 80 -0.08 -6.30 -5.97
N LEU A 81 0.26 -5.42 -6.92
CA LEU A 81 -0.68 -4.89 -7.88
C LEU A 81 -1.11 -6.00 -8.85
N VAL A 82 -2.41 -6.02 -9.15
CA VAL A 82 -3.02 -6.96 -10.09
C VAL A 82 -3.90 -6.19 -11.08
N ASP A 83 -4.35 -6.89 -12.12
CA ASP A 83 -5.34 -6.33 -13.03
C ASP A 83 -6.63 -6.03 -12.26
N CYS A 84 -7.18 -4.83 -12.42
CA CYS A 84 -8.49 -4.48 -11.87
C CYS A 84 -9.57 -5.37 -12.49
N LYS A 85 -10.77 -5.38 -11.88
CA LYS A 85 -11.83 -6.35 -12.17
C LYS A 85 -12.09 -6.46 -13.67
N THR A 86 -11.75 -7.62 -14.23
CA THR A 86 -12.18 -8.08 -15.55
C THR A 86 -13.24 -9.15 -15.36
N HIS A 87 -14.15 -9.32 -16.32
CA HIS A 87 -15.30 -10.24 -16.22
C HIS A 87 -14.93 -11.75 -16.12
N ASP A 88 -13.67 -12.12 -15.94
CA ASP A 88 -13.23 -13.52 -15.87
C ASP A 88 -13.21 -14.04 -14.42
N GLY A 89 -13.54 -15.33 -14.27
CA GLY A 89 -13.89 -15.95 -12.99
C GLY A 89 -12.74 -16.20 -12.01
N SER A 90 -11.52 -15.72 -12.27
CA SER A 90 -10.45 -15.69 -11.28
C SER A 90 -10.25 -14.25 -10.80
N ILE A 91 -10.48 -14.01 -9.52
CA ILE A 91 -10.43 -12.67 -8.92
C ILE A 91 -9.11 -12.48 -8.17
N PRO A 92 -8.02 -11.98 -8.79
CA PRO A 92 -6.79 -11.65 -8.08
C PRO A 92 -6.88 -10.34 -7.27
N TRP A 93 -7.86 -9.47 -7.57
CA TRP A 93 -8.05 -8.18 -6.89
C TRP A 93 -8.80 -8.29 -5.57
N GLY A 94 -8.51 -7.38 -4.64
CA GLY A 94 -9.28 -7.22 -3.41
C GLY A 94 -10.44 -6.25 -3.56
N GLU A 95 -11.51 -6.52 -2.80
CA GLU A 95 -12.61 -5.60 -2.55
C GLU A 95 -12.51 -5.14 -1.10
N TYR A 96 -12.26 -3.86 -0.88
CA TYR A 96 -11.93 -3.28 0.42
C TYR A 96 -13.03 -2.36 0.93
N LYS A 97 -13.08 -2.19 2.26
CA LYS A 97 -13.89 -1.19 2.93
C LYS A 97 -13.06 -0.48 3.99
N ILE A 98 -13.22 0.83 4.07
CA ILE A 98 -12.67 1.62 5.17
C ILE A 98 -13.71 1.64 6.28
N VAL A 99 -13.37 1.10 7.45
CA VAL A 99 -14.25 1.02 8.61
C VAL A 99 -13.60 1.72 9.80
N ALA A 100 -14.38 2.50 10.53
CA ALA A 100 -13.91 3.13 11.76
C ALA A 100 -13.60 2.06 12.82
N LYS A 101 -12.48 2.21 13.53
CA LYS A 101 -12.13 1.31 14.63
C LYS A 101 -13.00 1.62 15.86
N GLU A 102 -13.67 0.62 16.41
CA GLU A 102 -14.47 0.81 17.62
C GLU A 102 -13.56 1.11 18.83
N GLY A 103 -13.87 2.16 19.58
CA GLY A 103 -13.12 2.52 20.80
C GLY A 103 -11.81 3.27 20.58
N GLY A 104 -11.49 3.71 19.35
CA GLY A 104 -10.37 4.62 19.09
C GLY A 104 -10.55 5.96 19.81
N GLU A 105 -9.50 6.46 20.47
CA GLU A 105 -9.52 7.76 21.16
C GLU A 105 -9.66 8.94 20.19
N GLU A 106 -9.36 8.73 18.89
CA GLU A 106 -9.53 9.71 17.82
C GLU A 106 -10.52 9.21 16.77
N SER A 107 -11.49 10.06 16.40
CA SER A 107 -12.56 9.76 15.42
C SER A 107 -12.07 9.54 13.99
N SER A 108 -10.76 9.51 13.76
CA SER A 108 -10.07 9.39 12.47
C SER A 108 -9.41 8.01 12.26
N VAL A 109 -9.31 7.17 13.29
CA VAL A 109 -8.66 5.84 13.16
C VAL A 109 -9.60 4.85 12.48
N VAL A 110 -9.09 4.21 11.43
CA VAL A 110 -9.80 3.27 10.58
C VAL A 110 -8.97 2.02 10.33
N ASN A 111 -9.65 0.93 9.98
CA ASN A 111 -9.05 -0.21 9.33
C ASN A 111 -9.48 -0.24 7.85
N ILE A 112 -8.60 -0.77 7.00
CA ILE A 112 -8.92 -1.09 5.60
C ILE A 112 -9.16 -2.59 5.52
N VAL A 113 -10.42 -3.00 5.43
CA VAL A 113 -10.85 -4.41 5.53
C VAL A 113 -11.07 -5.00 4.15
N LEU A 114 -10.42 -6.12 3.86
CA LEU A 114 -10.65 -6.95 2.68
C LEU A 114 -11.91 -7.81 2.86
N THR A 115 -12.82 -7.75 1.90
CA THR A 115 -14.20 -8.29 2.05
C THR A 115 -14.53 -9.47 1.13
N ASN A 116 -13.74 -9.70 0.08
CA ASN A 116 -13.97 -10.77 -0.89
C ASN A 116 -13.05 -11.99 -0.70
N VAL A 117 -12.79 -12.34 0.57
CA VAL A 117 -12.04 -13.53 0.98
C VAL A 117 -12.74 -14.23 2.14
N GLU A 118 -12.60 -15.56 2.20
CA GLU A 118 -12.90 -16.30 3.42
C GLU A 118 -11.69 -16.19 4.35
N SER A 119 -11.81 -15.41 5.41
CA SER A 119 -10.77 -15.27 6.45
C SER A 119 -11.32 -15.67 7.80
N VAL A 120 -10.43 -15.88 8.76
CA VAL A 120 -10.83 -15.88 10.18
C VAL A 120 -11.40 -14.49 10.48
N GLU A 121 -12.45 -14.43 11.29
CA GLU A 121 -13.06 -13.17 11.72
C GLU A 121 -12.00 -12.28 12.37
N GLY A 122 -11.76 -11.11 11.79
CA GLY A 122 -10.72 -10.17 12.24
C GLY A 122 -9.37 -10.31 11.53
N ASP A 123 -9.11 -11.35 10.72
CA ASP A 123 -7.82 -11.54 10.02
C ASP A 123 -7.91 -11.16 8.53
N ASN A 124 -8.41 -9.95 8.26
CA ASN A 124 -8.61 -9.47 6.90
C ASN A 124 -8.36 -7.97 6.73
N CYS A 125 -7.51 -7.37 7.55
CA CYS A 125 -7.14 -5.97 7.44
C CYS A 125 -5.85 -5.77 6.67
N VAL A 126 -5.75 -4.66 5.94
CA VAL A 126 -4.48 -4.22 5.35
C VAL A 126 -3.56 -3.78 6.48
N VAL A 127 -2.43 -4.47 6.60
CA VAL A 127 -1.44 -4.26 7.65
C VAL A 127 -0.09 -3.86 7.07
N LEU A 128 0.69 -3.11 7.86
CA LEU A 128 2.11 -2.92 7.60
C LEU A 128 2.91 -4.06 8.23
N GLN A 129 3.62 -4.82 7.40
CA GLN A 129 4.50 -5.89 7.84
C GLN A 129 5.96 -5.40 7.83
N PRO A 130 6.61 -5.27 9.00
CA PRO A 130 8.03 -4.94 9.07
C PRO A 130 8.90 -5.98 8.36
N LEU A 131 9.99 -5.54 7.74
CA LEU A 131 11.00 -6.45 7.21
C LEU A 131 11.71 -7.17 8.36
N LYS A 132 11.97 -8.48 8.21
CA LYS A 132 12.58 -9.32 9.26
C LYS A 132 13.93 -8.81 9.79
N ASN A 133 14.64 -7.99 9.01
CA ASN A 133 15.94 -7.43 9.36
C ASN A 133 15.87 -5.96 9.79
N ASP A 134 14.68 -5.40 10.02
CA ASP A 134 14.43 -3.97 10.25
C ASP A 134 15.07 -3.05 9.19
N GLY A 135 15.29 -3.61 7.99
CA GLY A 135 15.93 -2.95 6.88
C GLY A 135 14.99 -1.96 6.18
N GLY A 136 15.47 -1.41 5.07
CA GLY A 136 14.73 -0.44 4.27
C GLY A 136 15.50 0.85 4.05
N ALA A 137 15.06 1.63 3.06
CA ALA A 137 15.58 2.99 2.90
C ALA A 137 14.83 3.86 3.91
N TYR A 138 15.53 4.48 4.86
CA TYR A 138 14.97 5.14 6.06
C TYR A 138 14.61 4.20 7.23
N GLY A 139 15.33 3.09 7.37
CA GLY A 139 15.01 2.08 8.38
C GLY A 139 13.72 1.34 8.01
N PRO A 140 12.93 0.84 8.97
CA PRO A 140 11.74 0.05 8.66
C PRO A 140 10.61 0.85 8.00
N ARG A 141 10.71 2.18 7.97
CA ARG A 141 9.72 3.08 7.35
C ARG A 141 9.64 3.02 5.83
N GLY A 142 10.72 2.63 5.16
CA GLY A 142 10.76 2.64 3.70
C GLY A 142 11.07 1.26 3.15
N GLY A 143 10.01 0.60 2.68
CA GLY A 143 10.07 -0.77 2.18
C GLY A 143 9.41 -1.80 3.10
N ALA A 144 8.77 -1.41 4.20
CA ALA A 144 7.86 -2.31 4.90
C ALA A 144 6.77 -2.78 3.94
N GLN A 145 6.38 -4.04 4.07
CA GLN A 145 5.47 -4.67 3.12
C GLN A 145 4.04 -4.33 3.51
N VAL A 146 3.16 -4.21 2.52
CA VAL A 146 1.73 -4.13 2.78
C VAL A 146 1.17 -5.53 2.64
N ASN A 147 0.50 -6.05 3.68
CA ASN A 147 -0.04 -7.40 3.70
C ASN A 147 -1.49 -7.42 4.23
N ILE A 148 -2.09 -8.61 4.33
CA ILE A 148 -3.36 -8.86 5.01
C ILE A 148 -3.09 -9.55 6.34
N GLY A 149 -3.70 -9.06 7.42
CA GLY A 149 -3.50 -9.59 8.77
C GLY A 149 -4.61 -9.20 9.75
N PRO A 150 -4.37 -9.40 11.06
CA PRO A 150 -5.33 -9.11 12.11
C PRO A 150 -5.69 -7.61 12.18
N CYS A 151 -6.97 -7.30 12.32
CA CYS A 151 -7.51 -5.93 12.40
C CYS A 151 -7.24 -5.24 13.74
N ASP A 152 -7.01 -6.04 14.78
CA ASP A 152 -6.74 -5.55 16.14
C ASP A 152 -5.27 -5.13 16.33
N ASP A 153 -4.38 -5.55 15.42
CA ASP A 153 -2.96 -5.20 15.44
C ASP A 153 -2.74 -3.70 15.17
N LEU A 154 -1.68 -3.14 15.76
CA LEU A 154 -1.32 -1.73 15.58
C LEU A 154 -0.88 -1.44 14.13
N GLU A 155 -0.33 -2.45 13.47
CA GLU A 155 0.06 -2.50 12.07
C GLU A 155 -1.14 -2.30 11.13
N ALA A 156 -2.35 -2.60 11.58
CA ALA A 156 -3.60 -2.48 10.85
C ALA A 156 -4.27 -1.11 11.00
N GLU A 157 -3.72 -0.22 11.84
CA GLU A 157 -4.29 1.09 12.14
C GLU A 157 -3.84 2.13 11.11
N TRP A 158 -4.85 2.78 10.51
CA TRP A 158 -4.69 3.88 9.58
C TRP A 158 -5.47 5.09 10.09
N SER A 159 -4.97 6.29 9.84
CA SER A 159 -5.72 7.54 10.02
C SER A 159 -6.31 7.96 8.70
N PHE A 160 -7.61 8.26 8.67
CA PHE A 160 -8.31 8.77 7.51
C PHE A 160 -8.88 10.17 7.76
N ASP A 161 -8.42 11.13 6.96
CA ASP A 161 -8.95 12.48 6.94
C ASP A 161 -10.03 12.60 5.87
N GLN A 162 -11.29 12.83 6.30
CA GLN A 162 -12.43 12.94 5.40
C GLN A 162 -12.44 14.23 4.56
N GLU A 163 -11.77 15.29 5.01
CA GLU A 163 -11.71 16.57 4.29
C GLU A 163 -10.71 16.49 3.13
N THR A 164 -9.54 15.91 3.40
CA THR A 164 -8.48 15.77 2.40
C THR A 164 -8.57 14.47 1.59
N GLY A 165 -9.22 13.44 2.13
CA GLY A 165 -9.22 12.08 1.61
C GLY A 165 -7.91 11.35 1.84
N GLU A 166 -7.04 11.85 2.72
CA GLU A 166 -5.72 11.29 3.00
C GLU A 166 -5.85 10.08 3.93
N ILE A 167 -5.10 9.01 3.63
CA ILE A 167 -4.97 7.84 4.49
C ILE A 167 -3.50 7.57 4.78
N ILE A 168 -3.13 7.58 6.05
CA ILE A 168 -1.74 7.47 6.53
C ILE A 168 -1.65 6.45 7.66
N SER A 169 -0.49 5.84 7.85
CA SER A 169 -0.23 5.03 9.04
C SER A 169 0.78 5.73 9.95
N HIS A 170 0.47 5.75 11.25
CA HIS A 170 1.35 6.25 12.30
C HIS A 170 2.16 5.13 12.98
N TYR A 171 2.09 3.89 12.48
CA TYR A 171 2.79 2.75 13.07
C TYR A 171 4.30 3.01 13.30
N TYR A 172 4.94 3.74 12.39
CA TYR A 172 6.34 4.15 12.49
C TYR A 172 6.58 5.58 13.03
N ALA A 173 5.59 6.22 13.65
CA ALA A 173 5.70 7.61 14.11
C ALA A 173 6.90 7.83 15.05
N SER A 174 7.16 6.89 15.97
CA SER A 174 8.31 6.93 16.88
C SER A 174 9.67 6.80 16.18
N GLN A 175 9.68 6.34 14.92
CA GLN A 175 10.88 6.02 14.15
C GLN A 175 11.16 7.03 13.03
N GLY A 176 10.45 8.16 13.00
CA GLY A 176 10.72 9.25 12.05
C GLY A 176 9.50 9.76 11.29
N GLY A 177 8.29 9.39 11.70
CA GLY A 177 7.04 9.97 11.21
C GLY A 177 6.10 8.98 10.51
N GLU A 178 5.12 9.54 9.82
CA GLU A 178 4.08 8.81 9.10
C GLU A 178 4.60 8.12 7.84
N VAL A 179 3.86 7.10 7.42
CA VAL A 179 4.08 6.38 6.16
C VAL A 179 2.76 6.21 5.40
N CYS A 180 2.89 6.12 4.08
CA CYS A 180 1.80 5.98 3.13
C CYS A 180 2.03 4.73 2.26
N MET A 181 0.96 4.09 1.82
CA MET A 181 1.06 3.03 0.81
C MET A 181 1.62 3.63 -0.48
N THR A 182 2.61 2.96 -1.07
CA THR A 182 3.24 3.37 -2.31
C THR A 182 3.38 2.20 -3.26
N THR A 183 3.19 2.45 -4.55
CA THR A 183 3.58 1.49 -5.58
C THR A 183 5.10 1.43 -5.63
N GLY A 184 5.65 0.21 -5.52
CA GLY A 184 7.00 -0.06 -5.08
C GLY A 184 8.11 0.88 -5.55
N TRP A 185 9.12 1.02 -4.69
CA TRP A 185 10.47 1.39 -5.10
C TRP A 185 11.26 0.08 -5.25
N PRO A 186 11.75 -0.26 -6.45
CA PRO A 186 12.56 -1.46 -6.63
C PRO A 186 13.95 -1.20 -6.06
N PHE A 187 14.09 -1.19 -4.74
CA PHE A 187 15.38 -1.55 -4.20
C PHE A 187 15.44 -3.06 -4.35
N LEU A 188 16.08 -3.51 -5.42
CA LEU A 188 16.90 -4.72 -5.33
C LEU A 188 17.83 -4.48 -4.13
N GLN A 189 17.41 -4.85 -2.93
CA GLN A 189 18.35 -5.23 -1.90
C GLN A 189 18.94 -6.55 -2.40
N ALA A 190 19.86 -6.46 -3.35
CA ALA A 190 20.80 -7.53 -3.60
C ALA A 190 21.63 -7.65 -2.31
N GLY A 191 21.10 -8.40 -1.34
CA GLY A 191 21.81 -8.78 -0.15
C GLY A 191 22.99 -9.63 -0.60
N ALA A 192 24.18 -9.04 -0.61
CA ALA A 192 25.40 -9.82 -0.76
C ALA A 192 25.61 -10.59 0.54
N PHE A 193 25.18 -11.85 0.57
CA PHE A 193 25.55 -12.75 1.66
C PHE A 193 27.03 -13.11 1.51
N VAL A 194 27.81 -12.91 2.57
CA VAL A 194 29.17 -13.45 2.65
C VAL A 194 29.02 -14.97 2.70
N THR A 195 29.31 -15.64 1.59
CA THR A 195 29.52 -17.08 1.60
C THR A 195 30.81 -17.32 2.40
N PRO A 196 30.76 -18.10 3.49
CA PRO A 196 31.99 -18.48 4.19
C PRO A 196 32.88 -19.19 3.17
N ASN A 197 34.07 -18.64 2.91
CA ASN A 197 35.08 -19.34 2.14
C ASN A 197 35.49 -20.55 2.97
N GLY A 198 34.93 -21.72 2.62
CA GLY A 198 35.24 -22.99 3.26
C GLY A 198 36.74 -23.18 3.36
N ARG A 199 37.25 -23.00 4.57
CA ARG A 199 38.52 -23.55 5.06
C ARG A 199 38.24 -24.05 6.46
N GLU A 200 37.82 -25.31 6.51
CA GLU A 200 38.19 -26.21 7.60
C GLU A 200 39.68 -26.52 7.53
#